data_AF-A0AA96WMR9-F1
#
_entry.id   AF-A0AA96WMR9-F1
#
_cell.length_a   1.000
_cell.length_b   1.000
_cell.length_c   1.000
_cell.angle_alpha   90.00
_cell.angle_beta   90.00
_cell.angle_gamma   90.00
#
_symmetry.space_group_name_H-M   'P 1'
#
loop_
_entity.id
_entity.type
_entity.pdbx_description
1 polymer ?
#
loop_
_entity_poly.entity_id
_entity_poly.type
_entity_poly.pdbx_seq_one_letter_code
_entity_poly.pdbx_strand_id
1 'polypeptide(L)' 'MQLDKNPWKIYRNGKLTAEVADYATAKRVLKALSRAFPRDSFVTRYQGKSISHCTDGGRAIDG' A
#
# COMPACT_ATOMS: atom_id res chain seq x y z
N MET A 1 11.32 -22.54 -10.61
CA MET A 1 11.30 -22.02 -9.22
C MET A 1 10.67 -20.64 -9.24
N GLN A 2 9.90 -20.34 -8.20
CA GLN A 2 8.97 -19.21 -8.08
C GLN A 2 9.59 -17.89 -8.56
N LEU A 3 8.92 -17.20 -9.49
CA LEU A 3 9.10 -15.76 -9.62
C LEU A 3 8.77 -15.17 -8.24
N ASP A 4 9.76 -14.57 -7.59
CA ASP A 4 9.62 -13.77 -6.38
C ASP A 4 8.65 -12.60 -6.66
N LYS A 5 7.36 -12.91 -6.75
CA LYS A 5 6.27 -11.95 -6.75
C LYS A 5 6.17 -11.43 -5.33
N ASN A 6 7.11 -10.58 -4.94
CA ASN A 6 7.12 -9.95 -3.64
C ASN A 6 5.77 -9.23 -3.47
N PRO A 7 4.90 -9.67 -2.55
CA PRO A 7 3.56 -9.11 -2.47
C PRO A 7 3.59 -7.68 -1.94
N TRP A 8 2.64 -6.88 -2.41
CA TRP A 8 2.30 -5.59 -1.83
C TRP A 8 1.71 -5.80 -0.44
N LYS A 9 2.30 -5.16 0.55
CA LYS A 9 1.92 -5.24 1.95
C LYS A 9 1.21 -3.97 2.36
N ILE A 10 0.06 -4.09 2.97
CA ILE A 10 -0.74 -2.95 3.47
C ILE A 10 -0.66 -2.98 4.98
N TYR A 11 -0.23 -1.85 5.56
CA TYR A 11 -0.13 -1.64 6.99
C TYR A 11 -1.19 -0.64 7.44
N ARG A 12 -1.87 -0.95 8.54
CA ARG A 12 -2.81 -0.05 9.23
C ARG A 12 -2.20 0.30 10.58
N ASN A 13 -1.95 1.58 10.84
CA ASN A 13 -1.31 2.07 12.07
C ASN A 13 -0.01 1.30 12.42
N GLY A 14 0.79 0.96 11.40
CA GLY A 14 2.03 0.21 11.56
C GLY A 14 1.90 -1.32 11.65
N LYS A 15 0.68 -1.88 11.69
CA LYS A 15 0.45 -3.33 11.70
C LYS A 15 0.08 -3.85 10.31
N LEU A 16 0.71 -4.95 9.87
CA LEU A 16 0.38 -5.61 8.61
C LEU A 16 -1.08 -6.10 8.65
N THR A 17 -1.90 -5.65 7.69
CA THR A 17 -3.33 -5.99 7.63
C THR A 17 -3.73 -6.74 6.37
N ALA A 18 -2.97 -6.61 5.28
CA ALA A 18 -3.23 -7.34 4.04
C ALA A 18 -1.95 -7.50 3.22
N GLU A 19 -1.88 -8.59 2.45
CA GLU A 19 -0.84 -8.86 1.48
C GLU A 19 -1.49 -9.24 0.14
N VAL A 20 -1.08 -8.59 -0.94
CA VAL A 20 -1.67 -8.82 -2.27
C VAL A 20 -0.57 -8.89 -3.32
N ALA A 21 -0.72 -9.76 -4.31
CA ALA A 21 0.31 -9.97 -5.31
C ALA A 21 0.44 -8.83 -6.34
N ASP A 22 -0.57 -7.96 -6.44
CA ASP A 22 -0.69 -6.97 -7.52
C ASP A 22 -1.03 -5.57 -7.01
N TYR A 23 -0.46 -4.54 -7.66
CA TYR A 23 -0.66 -3.14 -7.30
C TYR A 23 -2.10 -2.67 -7.49
N ALA A 24 -2.79 -3.11 -8.55
CA ALA A 24 -4.18 -2.73 -8.79
C ALA A 24 -5.08 -3.23 -7.66
N THR A 25 -4.84 -4.45 -7.18
CA THR A 25 -5.52 -5.00 -6.00
C THR A 25 -5.14 -4.22 -4.76
N ALA A 26 -3.85 -3.89 -4.56
CA ALA A 26 -3.40 -3.08 -3.42
C ALA A 26 -4.10 -1.72 -3.36
N LYS A 27 -4.21 -1.02 -4.50
CA LYS A 27 -4.90 0.28 -4.60
C LYS A 27 -6.39 0.17 -4.30
N ARG A 28 -7.07 -0.89 -4.76
CA ARG A 28 -8.49 -1.13 -4.45
C ARG A 28 -8.70 -1.40 -2.97
N VAL A 29 -7.87 -2.26 -2.37
CA VAL A 29 -7.93 -2.58 -0.95
C VAL A 29 -7.62 -1.35 -0.10
N LEU A 30 -6.58 -0.59 -0.45
CA LEU A 30 -6.24 0.67 0.23
C LEU A 30 -7.42 1.66 0.18
N LYS A 31 -8.03 1.87 -0.99
CA LYS A 31 -9.18 2.76 -1.16
C LYS A 31 -10.39 2.30 -0.34
N ALA A 32 -10.66 1.00 -0.30
CA ALA A 32 -11.74 0.44 0.51
C ALA A 32 -11.48 0.61 2.02
N LEU A 33 -10.24 0.35 2.45
CA LEU A 33 -9.82 0.48 3.85
C LEU A 33 -9.84 1.94 4.32
N SER A 34 -9.34 2.88 3.52
CA SER A 34 -9.41 4.31 3.83
C SER A 34 -10.84 4.84 3.92
N ARG A 35 -11.77 4.26 3.15
CA ARG A 35 -13.20 4.60 3.24
C ARG A 35 -13.85 4.02 4.50
N ALA A 36 -13.53 2.79 4.86
CA ALA A 36 -14.08 2.12 6.04
C ALA A 36 -13.51 2.69 7.35
N PHE A 37 -12.25 3.14 7.33
CA PHE A 37 -11.52 3.63 8.49
C PHE A 37 -10.82 4.97 8.20
N PRO A 38 -11.58 6.07 8.07
CA PRO A 38 -11.02 7.37 7.68
C PRO A 38 -10.06 7.99 8.70
N ARG A 39 -10.04 7.49 9.94
CA ARG A 39 -9.16 7.96 11.03
C ARG A 39 -7.84 7.19 11.13
N ASP A 40 -7.70 6.10 10.40
CA ASP A 40 -6.51 5.25 10.46
C ASP A 40 -5.50 5.62 9.38
N SER A 41 -4.22 5.48 9.72
CA SER A 41 -3.13 5.65 8.78
C SER A 41 -2.87 4.35 8.04
N PHE A 42 -2.90 4.42 6.71
CA PHE A 42 -2.62 3.29 5.84
C PHE A 42 -1.34 3.51 5.03
N VAL A 43 -0.46 2.51 5.03
CA VAL A 43 0.82 2.55 4.29
C VAL A 43 0.95 1.29 3.46
N THR A 44 1.25 1.43 2.17
CA THR A 44 1.57 0.31 1.29
C THR A 44 3.08 0.19 1.11
N ARG A 45 3.63 -1.01 1.28
CA ARG A 45 5.03 -1.32 1.03
C ARG A 45 5.15 -2.38 -0.05
N TYR A 46 6.10 -2.21 -0.96
CA TYR A 46 6.45 -3.21 -1.96
C TYR A 46 7.94 -3.51 -1.82
N GLN A 47 8.32 -4.79 -1.68
CA GLN A 47 9.71 -5.21 -1.49
C GLN A 47 10.44 -4.50 -0.34
N GLY A 48 9.75 -4.22 0.77
CA GLY A 48 10.34 -3.49 1.91
C GLY A 48 10.57 -2.00 1.67
N LYS A 49 10.34 -1.49 0.45
CA LYS A 49 10.32 -0.05 0.17
C LYS A 49 8.93 0.50 0.50
N SER A 50 8.89 1.49 1.37
CA SER A 50 7.66 2.25 1.64
C SER A 50 7.34 3.07 0.40
N ILE A 51 6.22 2.78 -0.25
CA ILE A 51 5.72 3.65 -1.32
C ILE A 51 4.83 4.68 -0.64
N SER A 52 5.49 5.71 -0.11
CA SER A 52 4.86 6.90 0.41
C SER A 52 4.41 7.76 -0.76
N HIS A 53 3.28 7.40 -1.39
CA HIS A 53 2.37 8.25 -2.16
C HIS A 53 1.71 7.44 -3.27
N CYS A 54 0.44 7.12 -3.05
CA CYS A 54 -0.53 7.00 -4.11
C CYS A 54 -1.64 8.02 -3.84
N THR A 55 -1.26 9.27 -3.61
CA THR A 55 -2.17 10.40 -3.80
C THR A 55 -2.41 10.55 -5.29
N ASP A 56 -3.68 10.65 -5.66
CA ASP A 56 -4.12 11.01 -7.01
C ASP A 56 -3.53 12.39 -7.32
N GLY A 57 -2.52 12.45 -8.19
CA GLY A 57 -1.72 13.66 -8.44
C GLY A 57 -0.25 13.45 -8.12
N GLY A 58 0.49 12.94 -9.10
CA GLY A 58 1.93 12.73 -9.02
C GLY A 58 2.70 14.01 -8.73
N ARG A 59 3.03 14.24 -7.46
CA ARG A 59 4.23 14.97 -7.09
C ARG A 59 5.00 14.13 -6.08
N ALA A 60 6.15 13.65 -6.54
CA ALA A 60 7.20 13.22 -5.64
C ALA A 60 7.54 14.42 -4.73
N ILE A 61 7.59 14.17 -3.43
CA ILE A 61 8.33 15.05 -2.52
C ILE A 61 9.80 14.84 -2.85
N ASP A 62 10.32 15.70 -3.71
CA ASP A 62 11.75 15.87 -3.95
C ASP A 62 12.39 16.34 -2.64
N GLY A 63 13.55 15.79 -2.32
CA GLY A 63 14.37 16.19 -1.18
C GLY A 63 14.97 17.57 -1.36
#